data_AF-A0ABD1IDZ6-F1
#
_entry.id   AF-A0ABD1IDZ6-F1
#
_cell.length_a   1.000
_cell.length_b   1.000
_cell.length_c   1.000
_cell.angle_alpha   90.00
_cell.angle_beta   90.00
_cell.angle_gamma   90.00
#
_symmetry.space_group_name_H-M   'P 1'
#
loop_
_entity.id
_entity.type
_entity.pdbx_description
1 polymer ?
#
loop_
_entity_poly.entity_id
_entity_poly.type
_entity_poly.pdbx_seq_one_letter_code
_entity_poly.pdbx_strand_id
1 'polypeptide(L)'
;MASSSISEWRSEIEEEIDVSEEGKWSLESERENVVYVAVWREIDETLSMDALLWTLNNAVLDPSSALVFLVHVFPQTNFIPSPLGKLHIDQVNPEQKEMFLAQESGKRRDLLQKFVSLCYASQVKVETILVESDMEGKAILDLIPILNIRKLILGASKATIRRMKSRKGNGAADQIVHKAPEYCEVKIICEGKEVSDLSITESPSPSPSHSPSPRPTHSTPTFAQNKQQTANDSAACGCFKI
;
A
#
# COMPACT_ATOMS: atom_id res chain seq x y z
N MET A 1 29.44 16.01 -4.20
CA MET A 1 28.70 17.30 -4.18
C MET A 1 28.08 17.49 -5.55
N ALA A 2 26.79 17.26 -5.67
CA ALA A 2 25.96 17.75 -6.75
C ALA A 2 24.54 17.78 -6.17
N SER A 3 24.23 18.88 -5.48
CA SER A 3 22.87 19.23 -5.13
C SER A 3 22.29 19.87 -6.39
N SER A 4 21.56 19.10 -7.20
CA SER A 4 20.66 19.71 -8.18
C SER A 4 19.31 19.77 -7.49
N SER A 5 18.95 21.01 -7.20
CA SER A 5 17.79 21.44 -6.42
C SER A 5 16.55 21.34 -7.29
N ILE A 6 15.45 20.91 -6.68
CA ILE A 6 14.07 20.91 -7.19
C ILE A 6 13.62 22.27 -7.80
N SER A 7 14.42 23.33 -7.66
CA SER A 7 14.25 24.63 -8.31
C SER A 7 14.52 24.65 -9.82
N GLU A 8 15.32 23.72 -10.39
CA GLU A 8 15.65 23.75 -11.83
C GLU A 8 14.47 23.35 -12.74
N TRP A 9 13.53 22.54 -12.24
CA TRP A 9 12.35 22.13 -13.02
C TRP A 9 11.23 23.18 -13.04
N ARG A 10 11.37 24.24 -12.24
CA ARG A 10 10.32 25.25 -12.04
C ARG A 10 10.43 26.45 -12.98
N SER A 11 11.51 26.56 -13.75
CA SER A 11 11.84 27.78 -14.51
C SER A 11 11.58 27.68 -16.02
N GLU A 12 11.16 26.52 -16.52
CA GLU A 12 10.94 26.27 -17.96
C GLU A 12 9.46 26.23 -18.36
N ILE A 13 8.54 26.62 -17.45
CA ILE A 13 7.08 26.64 -17.69
C ILE A 13 6.50 28.07 -17.67
N GLU A 14 7.27 29.11 -17.38
CA GLU A 14 6.74 30.48 -17.20
C GLU A 14 6.97 31.46 -18.38
N GLU A 15 7.02 30.98 -19.63
CA GLU A 15 7.02 31.91 -20.77
C GLU A 15 6.18 31.40 -21.95
N GLU A 16 4.87 31.62 -21.85
CA GLU A 16 3.97 32.18 -22.88
C GLU A 16 2.52 31.80 -22.56
N ILE A 17 1.78 32.69 -21.89
CA ILE A 17 0.31 32.73 -21.99
C ILE A 17 -0.11 34.19 -22.13
N ASP A 18 -0.41 34.57 -23.38
CA ASP A 18 -1.18 35.76 -23.72
C ASP A 18 -2.62 35.58 -23.19
N VAL A 19 -3.03 36.47 -22.28
CA VAL A 19 -4.29 36.37 -21.56
C VAL A 19 -5.42 36.83 -22.48
N SER A 20 -6.18 35.87 -23.01
CA SER A 20 -7.52 36.09 -23.55
C SER A 20 -8.57 35.45 -22.63
N GLU A 21 -9.55 36.26 -22.18
CA GLU A 21 -10.47 36.01 -21.06
C GLU A 21 -11.55 34.91 -21.27
N GLU A 22 -11.37 33.95 -22.19
CA GLU A 22 -12.34 32.86 -22.42
C GLU A 22 -11.87 31.46 -21.96
N GLY A 23 -10.80 31.37 -21.17
CA GLY A 23 -10.15 30.09 -20.79
C GLY A 23 -10.43 29.51 -19.41
N LYS A 24 -11.40 30.03 -18.64
CA LYS A 24 -11.61 29.60 -17.23
C LYS A 24 -12.17 28.17 -17.07
N TRP A 25 -12.56 27.50 -18.16
CA TRP A 25 -13.19 26.17 -18.14
C TRP A 25 -12.26 24.99 -18.46
N SER A 26 -10.96 25.19 -18.69
CA SER A 26 -10.07 24.07 -19.12
C SER A 26 -9.24 23.42 -18.00
N LEU A 27 -8.77 24.17 -17.00
CA LEU A 27 -7.82 23.63 -16.01
C LEU A 27 -8.45 22.74 -14.91
N GLU A 28 -9.72 22.94 -14.58
CA GLU A 28 -10.41 22.08 -13.60
C GLU A 28 -10.76 20.72 -14.23
N SER A 29 -11.23 20.74 -15.49
CA SER A 29 -11.60 19.56 -16.28
C SER A 29 -10.39 18.68 -16.63
N GLU A 30 -9.24 19.28 -16.93
CA GLU A 30 -8.00 18.53 -17.15
C GLU A 30 -7.54 17.78 -15.89
N ARG A 31 -7.73 18.36 -14.70
CA ARG A 31 -7.31 17.74 -13.43
C ARG A 31 -8.21 16.62 -12.94
N GLU A 32 -9.49 16.61 -13.31
CA GLU A 32 -10.41 15.51 -13.00
C GLU A 32 -10.07 14.23 -13.77
N ASN A 33 -9.38 14.39 -14.91
CA ASN A 33 -8.91 13.33 -15.79
C ASN A 33 -7.51 12.80 -15.44
N VAL A 34 -6.88 13.31 -14.38
CA VAL A 34 -5.59 12.82 -13.88
C VAL A 34 -5.82 11.85 -12.72
N VAL A 35 -5.25 10.64 -12.82
CA VAL A 35 -5.37 9.62 -11.78
C VAL A 35 -3.98 9.07 -11.42
N TYR A 36 -3.70 8.97 -10.12
CA TYR A 36 -2.47 8.39 -9.62
C TYR A 36 -2.73 6.96 -9.13
N VAL A 37 -1.92 6.01 -9.56
CA VAL A 37 -2.01 4.60 -9.15
C VAL A 37 -0.70 4.22 -8.48
N ALA A 38 -0.75 3.79 -7.22
CA ALA A 38 0.43 3.29 -6.53
C ALA A 38 0.76 1.86 -6.98
N VAL A 39 2.03 1.65 -7.35
CA VAL A 39 2.57 0.34 -7.75
C VAL A 39 3.51 -0.14 -6.66
N TRP A 40 3.08 -1.19 -5.95
CA TRP A 40 3.83 -1.81 -4.86
C TRP A 40 4.87 -2.83 -5.39
N ARG A 41 5.67 -3.37 -4.47
CA ARG A 41 6.70 -4.37 -4.76
C ARG A 41 6.10 -5.73 -5.16
N GLU A 42 6.91 -6.64 -5.70
CA GLU A 42 6.48 -7.92 -6.33
C GLU A 42 5.41 -8.75 -5.59
N ILE A 43 5.45 -8.84 -4.25
CA ILE A 43 4.42 -9.58 -3.46
C ILE A 43 3.02 -8.99 -3.69
N ASP A 44 2.98 -7.70 -3.97
CA ASP A 44 1.79 -6.88 -4.17
C ASP A 44 1.64 -6.47 -5.67
N GLU A 45 2.34 -7.14 -6.61
CA GLU A 45 2.19 -6.90 -8.06
C GLU A 45 0.75 -7.14 -8.50
N THR A 46 0.15 -8.27 -8.10
CA THR A 46 -1.24 -8.62 -8.44
C THR A 46 -2.24 -7.61 -7.90
N LEU A 47 -2.02 -7.13 -6.68
CA LEU A 47 -2.86 -6.09 -6.06
C LEU A 47 -2.75 -4.76 -6.81
N SER A 48 -1.54 -4.41 -7.25
CA SER A 48 -1.29 -3.21 -8.03
C SER A 48 -1.92 -3.33 -9.42
N MET A 49 -1.88 -4.51 -10.04
CA MET A 49 -2.51 -4.78 -11.32
C MET A 49 -4.03 -4.69 -11.24
N ASP A 50 -4.64 -5.27 -10.19
CA ASP A 50 -6.07 -5.15 -9.93
C ASP A 50 -6.49 -3.68 -9.77
N ALA A 51 -5.67 -2.88 -9.07
CA ALA A 51 -5.91 -1.45 -8.90
C ALA A 51 -5.83 -0.69 -10.23
N LEU A 52 -4.85 -0.98 -11.07
CA LEU A 52 -4.74 -0.35 -12.40
C LEU A 52 -5.91 -0.77 -13.30
N LEU A 53 -6.24 -2.05 -13.35
CA LEU A 53 -7.36 -2.54 -14.16
C LEU A 53 -8.69 -1.93 -13.71
N TRP A 54 -8.89 -1.83 -12.40
CA TRP A 54 -10.06 -1.12 -11.86
C TRP A 54 -10.05 0.35 -12.28
N THR A 55 -8.90 1.03 -12.21
CA THR A 55 -8.75 2.44 -12.61
C THR A 55 -9.16 2.66 -14.06
N LEU A 56 -8.64 1.85 -14.98
CA LEU A 56 -8.92 1.94 -16.42
C LEU A 56 -10.41 1.69 -16.73
N ASN A 57 -11.09 0.86 -15.95
CA ASN A 57 -12.49 0.50 -16.18
C ASN A 57 -13.50 1.42 -15.47
N ASN A 58 -13.09 2.15 -14.42
CA ASN A 58 -14.04 2.85 -13.53
C ASN A 58 -13.69 4.32 -13.28
N ALA A 59 -12.40 4.67 -13.25
CA ALA A 59 -11.95 6.03 -12.91
C ALA A 59 -11.58 6.86 -14.13
N VAL A 60 -11.25 6.21 -15.25
CA VAL A 60 -11.03 6.84 -16.56
C VAL A 60 -12.37 6.91 -17.30
N LEU A 61 -12.91 8.12 -17.45
CA LEU A 61 -14.18 8.35 -18.14
C LEU A 61 -13.99 8.37 -19.67
N ASP A 62 -12.94 9.04 -20.13
CA ASP A 62 -12.55 9.12 -21.53
C ASP A 62 -11.04 8.81 -21.65
N PRO A 63 -10.67 7.67 -22.26
CA PRO A 63 -9.27 7.28 -22.43
C PRO A 63 -8.42 8.31 -23.18
N SER A 64 -9.02 9.08 -24.10
CA SER A 64 -8.29 10.01 -24.96
C SER A 64 -7.81 11.28 -24.25
N SER A 65 -8.51 11.66 -23.18
CA SER A 65 -8.22 12.84 -22.35
C SER A 65 -7.63 12.48 -20.98
N ALA A 66 -7.69 11.21 -20.57
CA ALA A 66 -7.15 10.76 -19.29
C ALA A 66 -5.62 10.62 -19.27
N LEU A 67 -5.03 10.96 -18.12
CA LEU A 67 -3.63 10.76 -17.80
C LEU A 67 -3.50 9.94 -16.51
N VAL A 68 -2.81 8.81 -16.61
CA VAL A 68 -2.52 7.94 -15.47
C VAL A 68 -1.05 8.08 -15.06
N PHE A 69 -0.81 8.41 -13.79
CA PHE A 69 0.52 8.38 -13.19
C PHE A 69 0.72 7.08 -12.41
N LEU A 70 1.71 6.29 -12.81
CA LEU A 70 2.17 5.13 -12.05
C LEU A 70 3.20 5.60 -11.03
N VAL A 71 2.83 5.59 -9.75
CA VAL A 71 3.73 5.99 -8.65
C VAL A 71 4.35 4.75 -8.04
N HIS A 72 5.66 4.58 -8.22
CA HIS A 72 6.40 3.47 -7.66
C HIS A 72 7.44 3.96 -6.66
N VAL A 73 7.26 3.55 -5.40
CA VAL A 73 8.24 3.79 -4.34
C VAL A 73 9.14 2.56 -4.23
N PHE A 74 10.45 2.77 -4.33
CA PHE A 74 11.46 1.72 -4.26
C PHE A 74 12.42 1.98 -3.09
N PRO A 75 12.94 0.92 -2.44
CA PRO A 75 13.80 1.07 -1.26
C PRO A 75 15.13 1.73 -1.60
N GLN A 76 15.74 2.35 -0.59
CA GLN A 76 17.11 2.83 -0.70
C GLN A 76 18.10 1.67 -0.78
N THR A 77 19.07 1.78 -1.69
CA THR A 77 20.10 0.74 -1.81
C THR A 77 21.28 1.04 -0.89
N ASN A 78 21.15 0.63 0.37
CA ASN A 78 22.20 0.79 1.38
C ASN A 78 23.12 -0.44 1.50
N PHE A 79 22.66 -1.59 1.00
CA PHE A 79 23.37 -2.86 1.13
C PHE A 79 23.30 -3.70 -0.15
N ILE A 80 24.40 -4.38 -0.47
CA ILE A 80 24.50 -5.31 -1.60
C ILE A 80 24.69 -6.74 -1.05
N PRO A 81 23.90 -7.73 -1.52
CA PRO A 81 24.10 -9.12 -1.18
C PRO A 81 25.48 -9.63 -1.60
N SER A 82 26.14 -10.39 -0.72
CA SER A 82 27.42 -11.05 -0.97
C SER A 82 27.40 -12.48 -0.40
N PRO A 83 28.33 -13.36 -0.79
CA PRO A 83 28.42 -14.72 -0.25
C PRO A 83 28.58 -14.78 1.28
N LEU A 84 29.12 -13.73 1.90
CA LEU A 84 29.35 -13.65 3.35
C LEU A 84 28.28 -12.83 4.10
N GLY A 85 27.17 -12.49 3.43
CA GLY A 85 26.09 -11.67 3.99
C GLY A 85 25.91 -10.37 3.22
N LYS A 86 25.37 -9.33 3.88
CA LYS A 86 25.11 -8.04 3.25
C LYS A 86 26.30 -7.11 3.48
N LEU A 87 26.84 -6.55 2.40
CA LEU A 87 27.89 -5.53 2.47
C LEU A 87 27.27 -4.15 2.36
N HIS A 88 27.76 -3.20 3.16
CA HIS A 88 27.36 -1.80 3.01
C HIS A 88 27.82 -1.30 1.65
N ILE A 89 26.99 -0.51 0.95
CA ILE A 89 27.24 -0.10 -0.43
C ILE A 89 28.59 0.62 -0.64
N ASP A 90 29.09 1.31 0.40
CA ASP A 90 30.39 2.00 0.37
C ASP A 90 31.60 1.07 0.47
N GLN A 91 31.40 -0.17 0.90
CA GLN A 91 32.45 -1.19 1.03
C GLN A 91 32.54 -2.10 -0.21
N VAL A 92 31.67 -1.89 -1.18
CA VAL A 92 31.57 -2.72 -2.39
C VAL A 92 32.44 -2.12 -3.49
N ASN A 93 33.15 -2.97 -4.22
CA ASN A 93 33.88 -2.58 -5.43
C ASN A 93 32.95 -1.79 -6.39
N PRO A 94 33.40 -0.67 -6.98
CA PRO A 94 32.56 0.17 -7.84
C PRO A 94 31.87 -0.59 -8.99
N GLU A 95 32.56 -1.52 -9.64
CA GLU A 95 32.00 -2.33 -10.73
C GLU A 95 30.87 -3.24 -10.25
N GLN A 96 31.04 -3.87 -9.08
CA GLN A 96 29.99 -4.71 -8.49
C GLN A 96 28.80 -3.87 -8.03
N LYS A 97 29.06 -2.67 -7.50
CA LYS A 97 28.04 -1.70 -7.12
C LYS A 97 27.22 -1.26 -8.33
N GLU A 98 27.88 -0.88 -9.42
CA GLU A 98 27.23 -0.45 -10.65
C GLU A 98 26.37 -1.58 -11.25
N MET A 99 26.93 -2.79 -11.35
CA MET A 99 26.19 -3.96 -11.85
C MET A 99 24.94 -4.25 -11.01
N PHE A 100 25.03 -4.17 -9.69
CA PHE A 100 23.88 -4.39 -8.81
C PHE A 100 22.79 -3.31 -8.99
N LEU A 101 23.17 -2.03 -9.04
CA LEU A 101 22.22 -0.94 -9.26
C LEU A 101 21.57 -1.01 -10.66
N ALA A 102 22.35 -1.40 -11.68
CA ALA A 102 21.84 -1.65 -13.02
C ALA A 102 20.85 -2.84 -13.03
N GLN A 103 21.13 -3.89 -12.27
CA GLN A 103 20.24 -5.03 -12.14
C GLN A 103 18.92 -4.66 -11.44
N GLU A 104 18.97 -3.93 -10.32
CA GLU A 104 17.76 -3.51 -9.59
C GLU A 104 16.93 -2.51 -10.40
N SER A 105 17.56 -1.58 -11.11
CA SER A 105 16.86 -0.68 -12.03
C SER A 105 16.25 -1.43 -13.23
N GLY A 106 16.92 -2.46 -13.74
CA GLY A 106 16.40 -3.36 -14.76
C GLY A 106 15.11 -4.06 -14.31
N LYS A 107 15.13 -4.71 -13.13
CA LYS A 107 13.94 -5.36 -12.55
C LYS A 107 12.78 -4.39 -12.38
N ARG A 108 13.07 -3.18 -11.89
CA ARG A 108 12.04 -2.13 -11.72
C ARG A 108 11.43 -1.71 -13.05
N ARG A 109 12.26 -1.52 -14.08
CA ARG A 109 11.80 -1.18 -15.43
C ARG A 109 10.93 -2.30 -16.01
N ASP A 110 11.35 -3.55 -15.85
CA ASP A 110 10.62 -4.71 -16.36
C ASP A 110 9.27 -4.89 -15.64
N LEU A 111 9.20 -4.63 -14.32
CA LEU A 111 7.95 -4.58 -13.55
C LEU A 111 7.00 -3.51 -14.11
N LEU A 112 7.47 -2.26 -14.18
CA LEU A 112 6.65 -1.11 -14.59
C LEU A 112 6.20 -1.19 -16.05
N GLN A 113 7.02 -1.78 -16.92
CA GLN A 113 6.68 -1.96 -18.33
C GLN A 113 5.40 -2.77 -18.52
N LYS A 114 5.08 -3.72 -17.62
CA LYS A 114 3.80 -4.45 -17.64
C LYS A 114 2.60 -3.52 -17.46
N PHE A 115 2.68 -2.61 -16.48
CA PHE A 115 1.63 -1.63 -16.17
C PHE A 115 1.48 -0.60 -17.30
N VAL A 116 2.60 -0.09 -17.82
CA VAL A 116 2.62 0.84 -18.95
C VAL A 116 1.99 0.21 -20.19
N SER A 117 2.34 -1.05 -20.47
CA SER A 117 1.78 -1.80 -21.61
C SER A 117 0.26 -1.98 -21.49
N LEU A 118 -0.25 -2.20 -20.27
CA LEU A 118 -1.68 -2.28 -20.02
C LEU A 118 -2.39 -0.93 -20.30
N CYS A 119 -1.80 0.19 -19.87
CA CYS A 119 -2.36 1.52 -20.14
C CYS A 119 -2.40 1.82 -21.64
N TYR A 120 -1.32 1.49 -22.38
CA TYR A 120 -1.29 1.68 -23.83
C TYR A 120 -2.28 0.78 -24.57
N ALA A 121 -2.46 -0.46 -24.13
CA ALA A 121 -3.49 -1.35 -24.68
C ALA A 121 -4.91 -0.78 -24.48
N SER A 122 -5.12 0.01 -23.43
CA SER A 122 -6.35 0.73 -23.15
C SER A 122 -6.42 2.14 -23.75
N GLN A 123 -5.44 2.54 -24.58
CA GLN A 123 -5.36 3.85 -25.23
C GLN A 123 -5.31 5.05 -24.25
N VAL A 124 -4.81 4.83 -23.03
CA VAL A 124 -4.69 5.87 -21.99
C VAL A 124 -3.26 6.40 -21.95
N LYS A 125 -3.09 7.72 -21.81
CA LYS A 125 -1.77 8.32 -21.59
C LYS A 125 -1.25 7.92 -20.22
N VAL A 126 0.03 7.53 -20.15
CA VAL A 126 0.66 7.06 -18.92
C VAL A 126 2.02 7.71 -18.71
N GLU A 127 2.26 8.16 -17.48
CA GLU A 127 3.56 8.61 -16.99
C GLU A 127 3.96 7.83 -15.75
N THR A 128 5.25 7.82 -15.42
CA THR A 128 5.79 7.06 -14.28
C THR A 128 6.56 7.98 -13.35
N ILE A 129 6.27 7.90 -12.06
CA ILE A 129 6.96 8.62 -11.00
C ILE A 129 7.70 7.59 -10.15
N LEU A 130 9.02 7.75 -10.04
CA LEU A 130 9.89 6.89 -9.24
C LEU A 130 10.35 7.64 -8.01
N VAL A 131 10.11 7.07 -6.83
CA VAL A 131 10.52 7.68 -5.54
C VAL A 131 11.40 6.70 -4.77
N GLU A 132 12.61 7.12 -4.42
CA GLU A 132 13.49 6.31 -3.57
C GLU A 132 13.18 6.57 -2.08
N SER A 133 12.64 5.57 -1.38
CA SER A 133 12.34 5.65 0.04
C SER A 133 12.07 4.26 0.64
N ASP A 134 12.53 4.06 1.88
CA ASP A 134 12.18 2.88 2.67
C ASP A 134 10.80 3.01 3.37
N MET A 135 10.19 4.20 3.32
CA MET A 135 8.89 4.50 3.92
C MET A 135 7.86 4.83 2.84
N GLU A 136 7.30 3.80 2.22
CA GLU A 136 6.36 3.92 1.08
C GLU A 136 5.16 4.83 1.38
N GLY A 137 4.51 4.64 2.53
CA GLY A 137 3.36 5.46 2.94
C GLY A 137 3.71 6.94 3.13
N LYS A 138 4.85 7.22 3.79
CA LYS A 138 5.32 8.60 3.99
C LYS A 138 5.72 9.25 2.67
N ALA A 139 6.43 8.53 1.80
CA ALA A 139 6.85 9.03 0.50
C ALA A 139 5.66 9.46 -0.36
N ILE A 140 4.59 8.67 -0.38
CA ILE A 140 3.36 9.03 -1.10
C ILE A 140 2.67 10.22 -0.43
N LEU A 141 2.55 10.23 0.91
CA LEU A 141 1.95 11.36 1.63
C LEU A 141 2.68 12.69 1.39
N ASP A 142 4.01 12.67 1.35
CA ASP A 142 4.84 13.84 1.05
C ASP A 142 4.67 14.28 -0.41
N LEU A 143 4.38 13.35 -1.33
CA LEU A 143 4.18 13.62 -2.76
C LEU A 143 2.82 14.27 -3.06
N ILE A 144 1.76 13.91 -2.31
CA ILE A 144 0.39 14.42 -2.51
C ILE A 144 0.32 15.96 -2.59
N PRO A 145 0.88 16.73 -1.63
CA PRO A 145 0.85 18.19 -1.70
C PRO A 145 1.79 18.77 -2.77
N ILE A 146 2.91 18.10 -3.08
CA ILE A 146 3.88 18.57 -4.09
C ILE A 146 3.27 18.55 -5.48
N LEU A 147 2.57 17.46 -5.82
CA LEU A 147 1.94 17.27 -7.13
C LEU A 147 0.46 17.62 -7.16
N ASN A 148 -0.11 18.12 -6.05
CA ASN A 148 -1.54 18.37 -5.88
C ASN A 148 -2.38 17.15 -6.32
N ILE A 149 -2.03 15.96 -5.83
CA ILE A 149 -2.72 14.70 -6.15
C ILE A 149 -4.16 14.78 -5.64
N ARG A 150 -5.13 14.69 -6.56
CA ARG A 150 -6.57 14.74 -6.26
C ARG A 150 -7.23 13.38 -6.19
N LYS A 151 -6.74 12.40 -6.95
CA LYS A 151 -7.28 11.03 -7.01
C LYS A 151 -6.14 10.03 -6.96
N LEU A 152 -6.11 9.22 -5.90
CA LEU A 152 -5.07 8.23 -5.64
C LEU A 152 -5.70 6.84 -5.45
N ILE A 153 -5.28 5.88 -6.27
CA ILE A 153 -5.78 4.51 -6.25
C ILE A 153 -4.69 3.58 -5.71
N LEU A 154 -5.04 2.77 -4.71
CA LEU A 154 -4.12 1.84 -4.05
C LEU A 154 -4.68 0.42 -4.11
N GLY A 155 -3.86 -0.55 -4.52
CA GLY A 155 -4.16 -1.97 -4.32
C GLY A 155 -3.91 -2.41 -2.88
N ALA A 156 -4.78 -3.22 -2.29
CA ALA A 156 -4.56 -3.77 -0.95
C ALA A 156 -5.13 -5.19 -0.80
N SER A 157 -4.43 -6.03 -0.03
CA SER A 157 -4.91 -7.37 0.31
C SER A 157 -6.05 -7.32 1.34
N LYS A 158 -6.88 -8.36 1.36
CA LYS A 158 -7.93 -8.56 2.40
C LYS A 158 -7.37 -8.44 3.82
N ALA A 159 -6.16 -8.94 4.06
CA ALA A 159 -5.50 -8.86 5.37
C ALA A 159 -5.13 -7.41 5.74
N THR A 160 -4.67 -6.61 4.78
CA THR A 160 -4.40 -5.18 4.97
C THR A 160 -5.69 -4.41 5.26
N ILE A 161 -6.76 -4.67 4.49
CA ILE A 161 -8.06 -4.02 4.71
C ILE A 161 -8.64 -4.35 6.09
N ARG A 162 -8.59 -5.63 6.50
CA ARG A 162 -9.05 -6.04 7.84
C ARG A 162 -8.30 -5.32 8.97
N ARG A 163 -6.97 -5.18 8.83
CA ARG A 163 -6.14 -4.44 9.80
C ARG A 163 -6.47 -2.95 9.82
N MET A 164 -6.70 -2.35 8.66
CA MET A 164 -7.09 -0.95 8.52
C MET A 164 -8.43 -0.67 9.21
N LYS A 165 -9.46 -1.48 8.93
CA LYS A 165 -10.78 -1.37 9.58
C LYS A 165 -10.73 -1.54 11.10
N SER A 166 -9.78 -2.33 11.60
CA SER A 166 -9.58 -2.54 13.05
C SER A 166 -8.63 -1.54 13.70
N ARG A 167 -8.18 -0.50 12.98
CA ARG A 167 -7.18 0.49 13.43
C ARG A 167 -5.90 -0.14 13.99
N LYS A 168 -5.57 -1.35 13.52
CA LYS A 168 -4.36 -2.10 13.88
C LYS A 168 -3.39 -2.19 12.70
N GLY A 169 -3.71 -1.51 11.60
CA GLY A 169 -2.81 -1.34 10.47
C GLY A 169 -1.66 -0.39 10.81
N ASN A 170 -0.52 -0.61 10.17
CA ASN A 170 0.58 0.35 10.09
C ASN A 170 1.27 0.28 8.71
N GLY A 171 0.61 -0.36 7.74
CA GLY A 171 1.14 -0.49 6.38
C GLY A 171 1.03 0.81 5.60
N ALA A 172 1.69 0.91 4.45
CA ALA A 172 1.66 2.10 3.61
C ALA A 172 0.24 2.57 3.27
N ALA A 173 -0.61 1.66 2.78
CA ALA A 173 -2.01 1.97 2.45
C ALA A 173 -2.82 2.47 3.66
N ASP A 174 -2.57 1.92 4.86
CA ASP A 174 -3.23 2.34 6.10
C ASP A 174 -2.82 3.76 6.49
N GLN A 175 -1.52 4.07 6.42
CA GLN A 175 -1.03 5.41 6.69
C GLN A 175 -1.58 6.43 5.69
N ILE A 176 -1.63 6.09 4.40
CA ILE A 176 -2.13 6.99 3.35
C ILE A 176 -3.61 7.29 3.57
N VAL A 177 -4.45 6.28 3.75
CA VAL A 177 -5.90 6.47 3.96
C VAL A 177 -6.20 7.37 5.16
N HIS A 178 -5.44 7.24 6.26
CA HIS A 178 -5.71 8.02 7.47
C HIS A 178 -5.08 9.41 7.49
N LYS A 179 -4.04 9.67 6.68
CA LYS A 179 -3.26 10.91 6.74
C LYS A 179 -3.30 11.72 5.45
N ALA A 180 -3.91 11.21 4.37
CA ALA A 180 -4.08 11.97 3.15
C ALA A 180 -4.90 13.23 3.44
N PRO A 181 -4.54 14.38 2.83
CA PRO A 181 -5.36 15.59 2.89
C PRO A 181 -6.77 15.36 2.36
N GLU A 182 -7.75 16.09 2.90
CA GLU A 182 -9.17 15.96 2.52
C GLU A 182 -9.44 16.17 1.02
N TYR A 183 -8.61 16.96 0.33
CA TYR A 183 -8.75 17.19 -1.11
C TYR A 183 -8.30 16.02 -1.98
N CYS A 184 -7.59 15.03 -1.41
CA CYS A 184 -7.10 13.87 -2.12
C CYS A 184 -8.04 12.69 -1.87
N GLU A 185 -8.85 12.35 -2.87
CA GLU A 185 -9.68 11.16 -2.88
C GLU A 185 -8.80 9.91 -2.96
N VAL A 186 -8.74 9.13 -1.87
CA VAL A 186 -8.00 7.87 -1.83
C VAL A 186 -8.97 6.70 -1.97
N LYS A 187 -8.77 5.85 -2.99
CA LYS A 187 -9.54 4.63 -3.21
C LYS A 187 -8.70 3.39 -2.97
N ILE A 188 -9.26 2.42 -2.26
CA ILE A 188 -8.65 1.11 -2.02
C ILE A 188 -9.32 0.05 -2.90
N ILE A 189 -8.51 -0.66 -3.69
CA ILE A 189 -8.96 -1.76 -4.54
C ILE A 189 -8.49 -3.09 -3.97
N CYS A 190 -9.41 -4.05 -3.89
CA CYS A 190 -9.15 -5.41 -3.46
C CYS A 190 -9.82 -6.39 -4.42
N GLU A 191 -9.03 -7.28 -5.05
CA GLU A 191 -9.57 -8.30 -5.96
C GLU A 191 -10.47 -7.68 -7.04
N GLY A 192 -9.99 -6.57 -7.63
CA GLY A 192 -10.69 -5.82 -8.68
C GLY A 192 -11.93 -5.03 -8.24
N LYS A 193 -12.16 -4.84 -6.93
CA LYS A 193 -13.31 -4.09 -6.41
C LYS A 193 -12.90 -2.96 -5.47
N GLU A 194 -13.59 -1.83 -5.60
CA GLU A 194 -13.47 -0.71 -4.66
C GLU A 194 -14.02 -1.08 -3.28
N VAL A 195 -13.26 -0.77 -2.24
CA VAL A 195 -13.66 -0.96 -0.84
C VAL A 195 -14.29 0.32 -0.32
N SER A 196 -15.62 0.39 -0.30
CA SER A 196 -16.35 1.61 0.06
C SER A 196 -16.47 1.88 1.56
N ASP A 197 -16.21 0.89 2.42
CA ASP A 197 -16.46 0.98 3.86
C ASP A 197 -15.17 0.76 4.66
N LEU A 198 -14.29 1.76 4.62
CA LEU A 198 -13.17 1.89 5.55
C LEU A 198 -13.57 2.71 6.78
N SER A 199 -14.80 3.26 6.79
CA SER A 199 -15.38 3.98 7.91
C SER A 199 -15.64 3.07 9.11
N ILE A 200 -14.95 3.48 10.17
CA ILE A 200 -15.17 3.24 11.59
C ILE A 200 -16.65 2.95 11.92
N THR A 201 -16.97 1.70 12.28
CA THR A 201 -18.09 1.45 13.19
C THR A 201 -17.59 1.67 14.61
N GLU A 202 -17.76 2.87 15.13
CA GLU A 202 -17.68 3.15 16.56
C GLU A 202 -19.03 2.75 17.15
N SER A 203 -19.20 1.47 17.43
CA SER A 203 -20.35 0.96 18.18
C SER A 203 -19.84 0.02 19.27
N PRO A 204 -19.91 0.40 20.55
CA PRO A 204 -19.63 -0.51 21.66
C PRO A 204 -20.83 -1.45 21.77
N SER A 205 -20.75 -2.63 21.14
CA SER A 205 -21.81 -3.62 21.34
C SER A 205 -21.67 -4.30 22.70
N PRO A 206 -22.76 -4.43 23.47
CA PRO A 206 -22.73 -4.77 24.88
C PRO A 206 -22.52 -6.27 25.06
N SER A 207 -21.76 -6.64 26.10
CA SER A 207 -21.66 -8.03 26.56
C SER A 207 -23.06 -8.59 26.85
N PRO A 208 -23.40 -9.83 26.45
CA PRO A 208 -24.65 -10.45 26.87
C PRO A 208 -24.57 -10.72 28.37
N SER A 209 -25.35 -9.94 29.12
CA SER A 209 -25.68 -10.19 30.52
C SER A 209 -26.30 -11.58 30.67
N HIS A 210 -25.68 -12.42 31.48
CA HIS A 210 -26.29 -13.65 31.98
C HIS A 210 -27.51 -13.30 32.83
N SER A 211 -28.71 -13.67 32.36
CA SER A 211 -29.92 -13.64 33.18
C SER A 211 -30.14 -14.99 33.87
N PRO A 212 -30.68 -14.99 35.10
CA PRO A 212 -30.62 -16.12 36.02
C PRO A 212 -31.81 -17.09 35.82
N SER A 213 -31.55 -18.40 35.98
CA SER A 213 -32.60 -19.42 36.02
C SER A 213 -32.86 -19.90 37.46
N PRO A 214 -34.11 -20.22 37.85
CA PRO A 214 -34.51 -20.33 39.25
C PRO A 214 -34.14 -21.69 39.89
N ARG A 215 -33.80 -21.58 41.18
CA ARG A 215 -33.58 -22.64 42.18
C ARG A 215 -34.82 -23.52 42.40
N PRO A 216 -34.62 -24.80 42.79
CA PRO A 216 -35.19 -25.25 44.07
C PRO A 216 -34.15 -25.82 45.04
N THR A 217 -34.41 -25.56 46.32
CA THR A 217 -33.72 -25.91 47.56
C THR A 217 -33.83 -27.40 47.94
N HIS A 218 -32.77 -28.03 48.48
CA HIS A 218 -32.70 -28.45 49.89
C HIS A 218 -31.39 -29.18 50.29
N SER A 219 -30.80 -28.73 51.41
CA SER A 219 -30.03 -29.41 52.48
C SER A 219 -28.77 -30.31 52.21
N THR A 220 -27.71 -29.91 52.92
CA THR A 220 -26.43 -30.53 53.34
C THR A 220 -26.51 -31.92 54.02
N PRO A 221 -25.39 -32.52 54.50
CA PRO A 221 -24.02 -32.72 53.98
C PRO A 221 -23.59 -34.22 54.10
N THR A 222 -22.29 -34.57 53.91
CA THR A 222 -21.50 -35.55 54.73
C THR A 222 -20.59 -36.54 53.95
N PHE A 223 -19.27 -36.39 54.18
CA PHE A 223 -18.19 -37.38 54.39
C PHE A 223 -17.84 -38.54 53.43
N ALA A 224 -16.54 -38.56 53.13
CA ALA A 224 -15.56 -39.66 53.31
C ALA A 224 -15.40 -40.82 52.30
N GLN A 225 -14.11 -41.03 51.98
CA GLN A 225 -13.39 -42.29 51.73
C GLN A 225 -13.73 -43.08 50.45
N ASN A 226 -12.80 -43.18 49.49
CA ASN A 226 -11.60 -44.04 49.44
C ASN A 226 -11.86 -45.30 48.59
N LYS A 227 -11.22 -45.41 47.42
CA LYS A 227 -10.27 -46.49 47.06
C LYS A 227 -9.92 -46.51 45.58
N GLN A 228 -8.60 -46.51 45.33
CA GLN A 228 -7.80 -47.42 44.48
C GLN A 228 -8.38 -47.81 43.09
N GLN A 229 -7.64 -47.80 41.99
CA GLN A 229 -6.31 -48.42 41.83
C GLN A 229 -5.72 -48.13 40.43
N THR A 230 -4.37 -48.07 40.34
CA THR A 230 -3.47 -48.47 39.22
C THR A 230 -3.52 -47.69 37.88
N ALA A 231 -2.42 -47.42 37.15
CA ALA A 231 -1.01 -47.83 37.22
C ALA A 231 -0.12 -46.78 36.49
N ASN A 232 1.18 -46.85 36.79
CA ASN A 232 2.29 -46.03 36.28
C ASN A 232 2.60 -46.24 34.78
N ASP A 233 3.12 -45.20 34.13
CA ASP A 233 4.49 -45.09 33.57
C ASP A 233 4.53 -43.91 32.57
N SER A 234 5.25 -42.82 32.85
CA SER A 234 6.69 -42.62 32.61
C SER A 234 7.10 -42.72 31.13
N ALA A 235 7.33 -41.57 30.48
CA ALA A 235 8.63 -41.20 29.89
C ALA A 235 8.50 -40.05 28.87
N ALA A 236 9.53 -39.21 28.88
CA ALA A 236 9.80 -38.07 28.02
C ALA A 236 9.97 -38.45 26.53
N CYS A 237 9.84 -37.46 25.64
CA CYS A 237 10.97 -36.78 24.95
C CYS A 237 10.46 -36.08 23.69
N GLY A 238 11.06 -34.92 23.36
CA GLY A 238 10.68 -34.10 22.21
C GLY A 238 11.16 -34.64 20.86
N CYS A 239 10.78 -33.94 19.80
CA CYS A 239 11.57 -33.75 18.56
C CYS A 239 10.95 -32.66 17.68
N PHE A 240 11.77 -31.67 17.34
CA PHE A 240 11.73 -30.94 16.06
C PHE A 240 12.48 -31.75 14.99
N LYS A 241 12.02 -31.70 13.74
CA LYS A 241 12.76 -31.96 12.49
C LYS A 241 11.85 -31.47 11.34
N ILE A 242 12.24 -30.49 10.52
CA ILE A 242 13.11 -30.58 9.31
C ILE A 242 12.78 -31.82 8.49
#